data_AF-A0A087YJW6-F1
#
_entry.id   AF-A0A087YJW6-F1
#
_cell.length_a   1.000
_cell.length_b   1.000
_cell.length_c   1.000
_cell.angle_alpha   90.00
_cell.angle_beta   90.00
_cell.angle_gamma   90.00
#
_symmetry.space_group_name_H-M   'P 1'
#
loop_
_entity.id
_entity.type
_entity.pdbx_description
1 polymer ?
#
loop_
_entity_poly.entity_id
_entity_poly.type
_entity_poly.pdbx_seq_one_letter_code
_entity_poly.pdbx_strand_id
1 'polypeptide(L)'
;MKLMISIALLFLLPSCASQTSVVYIESSPEPLDGVIQTKIKDTVSLVCTLNGTHEDKELVWLRNDAMIKLNDGNKENRSCVCINPVIQKDDGATFTCQLKSNSSHSASVTLNVTYSADLSGSEKVTLEEEESLDLQCDMRANPLATSVTWQLNGTLVDLSTGGFIITNDGINTKLYAKKVDRSLHEGSYQCTVTSPGYGPQSKTFQVTVTDKTIKFPLMPTIAGVVVVALTTLLAIVSRWRVIAKCCK
;
A
#
# COMPACT_ATOMS: atom_id res chain seq x y z
N MET A 1 15.20 -5.64 91.93
CA MET A 1 14.42 -6.82 91.47
C MET A 1 13.08 -6.32 90.95
N LYS A 2 12.66 -6.79 89.76
CA LYS A 2 11.42 -6.53 89.01
C LYS A 2 11.39 -5.22 88.21
N LEU A 3 11.87 -5.23 86.96
CA LEU A 3 11.33 -5.79 85.70
C LEU A 3 10.45 -4.76 84.98
N MET A 4 11.03 -4.16 83.95
CA MET A 4 10.38 -3.31 82.95
C MET A 4 9.43 -4.17 82.10
N ILE A 5 8.22 -3.68 81.82
CA ILE A 5 7.38 -4.20 80.72
C ILE A 5 6.93 -3.02 79.86
N SER A 6 7.38 -3.10 78.61
CA SER A 6 7.14 -2.21 77.48
C SER A 6 5.74 -2.40 76.92
N ILE A 7 5.07 -1.31 76.54
CA ILE A 7 3.85 -1.34 75.70
C ILE A 7 4.11 -0.43 74.51
N ALA A 8 4.62 -1.02 73.42
CA ALA A 8 4.70 -0.38 72.13
C ALA A 8 3.33 -0.53 71.43
N LEU A 9 2.61 0.58 71.22
CA LEU A 9 1.44 0.63 70.35
C LEU A 9 1.90 0.43 68.90
N LEU A 10 1.68 -0.76 68.35
CA LEU A 10 1.74 -0.97 66.89
C LEU A 10 0.46 -0.42 66.26
N PHE A 11 0.57 0.72 65.57
CA PHE A 11 -0.40 1.13 64.57
C PHE A 11 -0.27 0.22 63.35
N LEU A 12 -1.11 -0.82 63.29
CA LEU A 12 -1.35 -1.59 62.07
C LEU A 12 -2.09 -0.70 61.08
N LEU A 13 -1.36 -0.10 60.13
CA LEU A 13 -1.95 0.47 58.94
C LEU A 13 -2.62 -0.67 58.15
N PRO A 14 -3.92 -0.60 57.84
CA PRO A 14 -4.53 -1.57 56.96
C PRO A 14 -3.99 -1.34 55.55
N SER A 15 -3.07 -2.20 55.11
CA SER A 15 -2.71 -2.33 53.70
C SER A 15 -3.95 -2.85 52.97
N CYS A 16 -4.81 -1.93 52.56
CA CYS A 16 -5.90 -2.21 51.64
C CYS A 16 -5.27 -2.62 50.32
N ALA A 17 -5.04 -3.92 50.13
CA ALA A 17 -4.78 -4.50 48.82
C ALA A 17 -6.06 -4.30 48.01
N SER A 18 -6.21 -3.10 47.43
CA SER A 18 -7.21 -2.86 46.40
C SER A 18 -6.94 -3.91 45.33
N GLN A 19 -7.86 -4.86 45.15
CA GLN A 19 -7.80 -5.78 44.01
C GLN A 19 -8.10 -4.92 42.79
N THR A 20 -7.08 -4.21 42.29
CA THR A 20 -7.16 -3.50 41.03
C THR A 20 -7.28 -4.56 39.96
N SER A 21 -8.43 -4.62 39.32
CA SER A 21 -8.59 -5.48 38.18
C SER A 21 -7.77 -4.95 37.03
N VAL A 22 -6.96 -5.82 36.44
CA VAL A 22 -6.03 -5.45 35.37
C VAL A 22 -6.28 -6.36 34.19
N VAL A 23 -6.59 -5.73 33.06
CA VAL A 23 -6.54 -6.36 31.75
C VAL A 23 -5.09 -6.31 31.28
N TYR A 24 -4.55 -7.43 30.81
CA TYR A 24 -3.22 -7.49 30.23
C TYR A 24 -3.20 -8.40 29.01
N ILE A 25 -2.23 -8.16 28.12
CA ILE A 25 -2.05 -8.92 26.88
C ILE A 25 -0.72 -9.65 26.97
N GLU A 26 -0.76 -10.97 26.83
CA GLU A 26 0.38 -11.82 26.52
C GLU A 26 0.47 -11.94 24.99
N SER A 27 1.68 -11.88 24.43
CA SER A 27 1.87 -12.07 23.00
C SER A 27 3.00 -13.03 22.68
N SER A 28 2.88 -13.69 21.54
CA SER A 28 3.96 -14.43 20.91
C SER A 28 4.13 -13.90 19.49
N PRO A 29 5.26 -13.24 19.15
CA PRO A 29 6.43 -13.00 20.01
C PRO A 29 6.18 -12.00 21.15
N GLU A 30 7.04 -12.00 22.16
CA GLU A 30 6.96 -11.10 23.31
C GLU A 30 7.18 -9.63 22.89
N PRO A 31 6.46 -8.67 23.49
CA PRO A 31 6.60 -7.26 23.14
C PRO A 31 7.80 -6.64 23.87
N LEU A 32 8.50 -5.73 23.19
CA LEU A 32 9.47 -4.83 23.78
C LEU A 32 8.82 -3.46 23.95
N ASP A 33 8.67 -2.98 25.18
CA ASP A 33 8.03 -1.69 25.51
C ASP A 33 6.65 -1.50 24.85
N GLY A 34 5.84 -2.56 24.83
CA GLY A 34 4.49 -2.56 24.21
C GLY A 34 4.49 -2.70 22.69
N VAL A 35 5.66 -2.92 22.06
CA VAL A 35 5.81 -3.09 20.62
C VAL A 35 6.25 -4.52 20.29
N ILE A 36 5.46 -5.21 19.47
CA ILE A 36 5.76 -6.57 18.99
C ILE A 36 6.54 -6.46 17.68
N GLN A 37 7.79 -6.92 17.70
CA GLN A 37 8.64 -6.98 16.52
C GLN A 37 8.30 -8.23 15.71
N THR A 38 7.98 -8.07 14.43
CA THR A 38 7.67 -9.20 13.53
C THR A 38 8.04 -8.87 12.08
N LYS A 39 7.83 -9.81 11.17
CA LYS A 39 8.04 -9.65 9.72
C LYS A 39 6.84 -10.18 8.95
N ILE A 40 6.74 -9.81 7.69
CA ILE A 40 5.69 -10.34 6.81
C ILE A 40 5.72 -11.87 6.76
N LYS A 41 4.54 -12.48 6.61
CA LYS A 41 4.29 -13.94 6.59
C LYS A 41 4.47 -14.66 7.92
N ASP A 42 4.92 -14.00 8.97
CA ASP A 42 4.90 -14.58 10.31
C ASP A 42 3.47 -14.63 10.87
N THR A 43 3.34 -15.25 12.05
CA THR A 43 2.10 -15.28 12.83
C THR A 43 2.34 -14.58 14.16
N VAL A 44 1.45 -13.68 14.55
CA VAL A 44 1.41 -13.09 15.89
C VAL A 44 0.18 -13.61 16.62
N SER A 45 0.37 -14.15 17.81
CA SER A 45 -0.72 -14.60 18.69
C SER A 45 -0.83 -13.65 19.88
N LEU A 46 -2.02 -13.11 20.12
CA LEU A 46 -2.32 -12.23 21.24
C LEU A 46 -3.33 -12.91 22.15
N VAL A 47 -3.07 -12.91 23.45
CA VAL A 47 -3.95 -13.46 24.47
C VAL A 47 -4.20 -12.41 25.53
N CYS A 48 -5.44 -11.96 25.61
CA CYS A 48 -5.89 -11.04 26.64
C CYS A 48 -6.49 -11.80 27.81
N THR A 49 -6.12 -11.40 29.02
CA THR A 49 -6.66 -11.98 30.26
C THR A 49 -7.13 -10.87 31.19
N LEU A 50 -8.32 -11.05 31.76
CA LEU A 50 -8.87 -10.22 32.82
C LEU A 50 -8.54 -10.86 34.18
N ASN A 51 -7.71 -10.20 34.98
CA ASN A 51 -7.49 -10.58 36.37
C ASN A 51 -8.39 -9.74 37.28
N GLY A 52 -9.11 -10.39 38.19
CA GLY A 52 -9.98 -9.75 39.18
C GLY A 52 -11.35 -10.42 39.28
N THR A 53 -12.16 -9.97 40.23
CA THR A 53 -13.55 -10.42 40.40
C THR A 53 -14.49 -9.37 39.80
N HIS A 54 -15.00 -9.64 38.59
CA HIS A 54 -16.05 -8.84 37.96
C HIS A 54 -17.27 -9.70 37.67
N GLU A 55 -18.45 -9.09 37.77
CA GLU A 55 -19.70 -9.69 37.35
C GLU A 55 -19.79 -9.77 35.81
N ASP A 56 -19.36 -8.71 35.12
CA ASP A 56 -19.16 -8.72 33.68
C ASP A 56 -17.72 -9.06 33.34
N LYS A 57 -17.55 -10.09 32.53
CA LYS A 57 -16.27 -10.68 32.13
C LYS A 57 -16.05 -10.62 30.63
N GLU A 58 -16.93 -9.92 29.91
CA GLU A 58 -16.90 -9.82 28.46
C GLU A 58 -15.78 -8.86 28.02
N LEU A 59 -14.81 -9.39 27.30
CA LEU A 59 -13.69 -8.72 26.68
C LEU A 59 -14.00 -8.40 25.22
N VAL A 60 -13.55 -7.24 24.77
CA VAL A 60 -13.61 -6.82 23.38
C VAL A 60 -12.21 -6.53 22.87
N TRP A 61 -11.99 -6.86 21.59
CA TRP A 61 -10.76 -6.53 20.88
C TRP A 61 -11.02 -5.43 19.86
N LEU A 62 -10.08 -4.49 19.77
CA LEU A 62 -10.04 -3.44 18.77
C LEU A 62 -8.73 -3.53 18.00
N ARG A 63 -8.80 -3.29 16.70
CA ARG A 63 -7.65 -3.06 15.82
C ARG A 63 -7.75 -1.64 15.27
N ASN A 64 -6.83 -0.77 15.64
CA ASN A 64 -6.87 0.67 15.30
C ASN A 64 -8.26 1.27 15.60
N ASP A 65 -8.74 1.07 16.84
CA ASP A 65 -10.05 1.50 17.33
C ASP A 65 -11.29 0.87 16.65
N ALA A 66 -11.10 -0.01 15.67
CA ALA A 66 -12.19 -0.76 15.04
C ALA A 66 -12.41 -2.10 15.74
N MET A 67 -13.65 -2.38 16.15
CA MET A 67 -14.00 -3.61 16.85
C MET A 67 -13.78 -4.86 15.98
N ILE A 68 -13.09 -5.85 16.54
CA ILE A 68 -12.91 -7.17 15.93
C ILE A 68 -14.11 -8.04 16.31
N LYS A 69 -14.73 -8.68 15.31
CA LYS A 69 -15.80 -9.64 15.55
C LYS A 69 -15.22 -10.93 16.12
N LEU A 70 -15.52 -11.21 17.39
CA LEU A 70 -15.11 -12.42 18.10
C LEU A 70 -16.22 -13.48 18.06
N ASN A 71 -15.82 -14.75 18.10
CA ASN A 71 -16.74 -15.87 18.34
C ASN A 71 -17.21 -15.84 19.80
N ASP A 72 -18.42 -16.35 20.09
CA ASP A 72 -19.02 -16.23 21.43
C ASP A 72 -18.20 -16.91 22.54
N GLY A 73 -17.52 -18.02 22.23
CA GLY A 73 -16.61 -18.68 23.17
C GLY A 73 -15.24 -18.00 23.37
N ASN A 74 -14.98 -16.87 22.71
CA ASN A 74 -13.69 -16.16 22.73
C ASN A 74 -13.85 -14.73 23.25
N LYS A 75 -14.70 -14.53 24.25
CA LYS A 75 -15.02 -13.21 24.80
C LYS A 75 -14.94 -13.14 26.31
N GLU A 76 -14.85 -14.26 27.04
CA GLU A 76 -15.05 -14.24 28.49
C GLU A 76 -13.76 -14.57 29.25
N ASN A 77 -13.33 -13.68 30.17
CA ASN A 77 -12.12 -13.76 31.03
C ASN A 77 -10.77 -13.86 30.29
N ARG A 78 -10.70 -14.67 29.24
CA ARG A 78 -9.55 -14.89 28.39
C ARG A 78 -10.01 -14.89 26.94
N SER A 79 -9.40 -14.04 26.12
CA SER A 79 -9.75 -13.89 24.70
C SER A 79 -8.49 -13.82 23.85
N CYS A 80 -8.46 -14.55 22.75
CA CYS A 80 -7.29 -14.69 21.89
C CYS A 80 -7.58 -14.18 20.47
N VAL A 81 -6.64 -13.46 19.88
CA VAL A 81 -6.68 -13.09 18.46
C VAL A 81 -5.35 -13.42 17.80
N CYS A 82 -5.40 -13.85 16.55
CA CYS A 82 -4.20 -14.20 15.79
C CYS A 82 -4.14 -13.38 14.50
N ILE A 83 -2.95 -12.88 14.19
CA ILE A 83 -2.62 -12.23 12.93
C ILE A 83 -1.82 -13.24 12.11
N ASN A 84 -2.43 -13.78 11.06
CA ASN A 84 -1.80 -14.77 10.18
C ASN A 84 -2.39 -14.73 8.75
N PRO A 85 -1.58 -14.53 7.71
CA PRO A 85 -0.20 -14.06 7.77
C PRO A 85 -0.14 -12.59 8.17
N VAL A 86 0.95 -12.18 8.85
CA VAL A 86 1.29 -10.75 8.98
C VAL A 86 1.57 -10.17 7.59
N ILE A 87 0.97 -9.03 7.28
CA ILE A 87 1.14 -8.30 6.01
C ILE A 87 1.64 -6.88 6.24
N GLN A 88 2.11 -6.23 5.17
CA GLN A 88 2.63 -4.85 5.23
C GLN A 88 1.67 -3.85 5.88
N LYS A 89 0.35 -4.01 5.67
CA LYS A 89 -0.69 -3.13 6.24
C LYS A 89 -0.90 -3.32 7.75
N ASP A 90 -0.29 -4.34 8.35
CA ASP A 90 -0.31 -4.56 9.80
C ASP A 90 0.77 -3.74 10.51
N ASP A 91 1.72 -3.15 9.77
CA ASP A 91 2.75 -2.28 10.35
C ASP A 91 2.13 -1.05 11.04
N GLY A 92 2.53 -0.81 12.29
CA GLY A 92 1.97 0.24 13.13
C GLY A 92 0.55 -0.04 13.62
N ALA A 93 -0.04 -1.21 13.34
CA ALA A 93 -1.37 -1.54 13.84
C ALA A 93 -1.35 -1.77 15.36
N THR A 94 -2.25 -1.08 16.06
CA THR A 94 -2.44 -1.25 17.51
C THR A 94 -3.62 -2.16 17.78
N PHE A 95 -3.37 -3.17 18.61
CA PHE A 95 -4.38 -4.10 19.12
C PHE A 95 -4.67 -3.76 20.57
N THR A 96 -5.93 -3.46 20.86
CA THR A 96 -6.39 -3.12 22.20
C THR A 96 -7.38 -4.15 22.67
N CYS A 97 -7.14 -4.71 23.84
CA CYS A 97 -8.13 -5.50 24.56
C CYS A 97 -8.65 -4.69 25.73
N GLN A 98 -9.97 -4.64 25.90
CA GLN A 98 -10.59 -3.94 27.01
C GLN A 98 -11.84 -4.66 27.51
N LEU A 99 -12.22 -4.38 28.75
CA LEU A 99 -13.48 -4.84 29.32
C LEU A 99 -14.65 -4.09 28.68
N LYS A 100 -15.70 -4.82 28.27
CA LYS A 100 -16.86 -4.26 27.58
C LYS A 100 -17.65 -3.27 28.43
N SER A 101 -17.89 -3.61 29.70
CA SER A 101 -18.59 -2.72 30.65
C SER A 101 -17.78 -1.49 31.04
N ASN A 102 -16.45 -1.57 31.02
CA ASN A 102 -15.59 -0.47 31.44
C ASN A 102 -14.26 -0.44 30.68
N SER A 103 -14.17 0.45 29.70
CA SER A 103 -12.98 0.64 28.86
C SER A 103 -11.77 1.19 29.61
N SER A 104 -11.90 1.64 30.87
CA SER A 104 -10.73 2.02 31.68
C SER A 104 -9.82 0.83 32.00
N HIS A 105 -10.35 -0.39 31.93
CA HIS A 105 -9.55 -1.61 32.01
C HIS A 105 -9.19 -2.05 30.59
N SER A 106 -8.03 -1.59 30.13
CA SER A 106 -7.54 -1.86 28.77
C SER A 106 -6.04 -2.13 28.76
N ALA A 107 -5.59 -2.96 27.84
CA ALA A 107 -4.19 -3.11 27.47
C ALA A 107 -4.05 -3.02 25.95
N SER A 108 -2.91 -2.50 25.49
CA SER A 108 -2.64 -2.32 24.08
C SER A 108 -1.24 -2.78 23.73
N VAL A 109 -1.08 -3.35 22.54
CA VAL A 109 0.20 -3.67 21.92
C VAL A 109 0.20 -3.19 20.48
N THR A 110 1.36 -2.75 19.99
CA THR A 110 1.50 -2.26 18.61
C THR A 110 2.44 -3.16 17.83
N LEU A 111 2.10 -3.47 16.59
CA LEU A 111 2.98 -4.24 15.71
C LEU A 111 4.00 -3.30 15.06
N ASN A 112 5.26 -3.70 15.08
CA ASN A 112 6.30 -3.17 14.20
C ASN A 112 6.67 -4.29 13.24
N VAL A 113 6.24 -4.14 11.98
CA VAL A 113 6.39 -5.17 10.95
C VAL A 113 7.53 -4.74 10.05
N THR A 114 8.59 -5.54 10.04
CA THR A 114 9.74 -5.32 9.16
C THR A 114 9.49 -5.96 7.78
N TYR A 115 9.79 -5.20 6.72
CA TYR A 115 9.65 -5.64 5.32
C TYR A 115 10.52 -4.80 4.38
N SER A 116 10.93 -5.41 3.27
CA SER A 116 11.53 -4.71 2.13
C SER A 116 10.46 -4.18 1.17
N ALA A 117 10.86 -3.27 0.27
CA ALA A 117 10.02 -2.84 -0.84
C ALA A 117 9.59 -4.05 -1.71
N ASP A 118 8.31 -4.11 -2.08
CA ASP A 118 7.79 -5.15 -2.96
C ASP A 118 8.02 -4.75 -4.43
N LEU A 119 9.22 -5.03 -4.92
CA LEU A 119 9.64 -4.71 -6.29
C LEU A 119 9.78 -5.94 -7.16
N SER A 120 9.11 -7.04 -6.85
CA SER A 120 9.26 -8.27 -7.61
C SER A 120 8.67 -8.17 -9.03
N GLY A 121 9.36 -8.76 -10.01
CA GLY A 121 8.84 -9.00 -11.35
C GLY A 121 9.29 -8.02 -12.44
N SER A 122 8.65 -8.15 -13.59
CA SER A 122 8.91 -7.37 -14.80
C SER A 122 7.60 -6.95 -15.44
N GLU A 123 7.52 -5.71 -15.89
CA GLU A 123 6.34 -5.12 -16.51
C GLU A 123 6.66 -4.73 -17.97
N LYS A 124 5.75 -5.00 -18.90
CA LYS A 124 5.90 -4.57 -20.30
C LYS A 124 5.07 -3.32 -20.52
N VAL A 125 5.69 -2.28 -21.04
CA VAL A 125 5.06 -0.99 -21.31
C VAL A 125 5.21 -0.70 -22.79
N THR A 126 4.11 -0.48 -23.49
CA THR A 126 4.10 -0.11 -24.91
C THR A 126 3.51 1.26 -25.05
N LEU A 127 4.25 2.17 -25.68
CA LEU A 127 3.85 3.56 -25.89
C LEU A 127 3.98 3.93 -27.36
N GLU A 128 3.19 4.88 -27.82
CA GLU A 128 3.39 5.52 -29.12
C GLU A 128 4.42 6.66 -29.01
N GLU A 129 5.09 6.99 -30.11
CA GLU A 129 5.92 8.20 -30.17
C GLU A 129 5.13 9.45 -29.75
N GLU A 130 5.79 10.35 -29.04
CA GLU A 130 5.24 11.57 -28.41
C GLU A 130 4.28 11.36 -27.23
N GLU A 131 3.94 10.13 -26.84
CA GLU A 131 3.24 9.87 -25.57
C GLU A 131 4.13 10.15 -24.36
N SER A 132 3.53 10.17 -23.17
CA SER A 132 4.25 10.33 -21.91
C SER A 132 4.59 8.98 -21.29
N LEU A 133 5.85 8.79 -20.92
CA LEU A 133 6.32 7.68 -20.08
C LEU A 133 6.11 8.04 -18.61
N ASP A 134 5.49 7.16 -17.84
CA ASP A 134 5.39 7.24 -16.38
C ASP A 134 5.63 5.84 -15.79
N LEU A 135 6.83 5.62 -15.25
CA LEU A 135 7.20 4.38 -14.58
C LEU A 135 7.23 4.62 -13.07
N GLN A 136 6.55 3.78 -12.29
CA GLN A 136 6.44 3.95 -10.84
C GLN A 136 6.90 2.70 -10.08
N CYS A 137 7.69 2.92 -9.03
CA CYS A 137 8.03 1.92 -8.03
C CYS A 137 7.52 2.31 -6.65
N ASP A 138 6.93 1.36 -5.96
CA ASP A 138 6.61 1.45 -4.53
C ASP A 138 7.87 1.13 -3.72
N MET A 139 8.40 2.11 -3.01
CA MET A 139 9.61 1.97 -2.21
C MET A 139 9.32 1.79 -0.72
N ARG A 140 8.06 1.56 -0.33
CA ARG A 140 7.70 1.37 1.07
C ARG A 140 8.48 0.19 1.65
N ALA A 141 9.26 0.48 2.68
CA ALA A 141 10.03 -0.47 3.44
C ALA A 141 10.03 -0.05 4.91
N ASN A 142 10.13 -1.03 5.80
CA ASN A 142 10.40 -0.81 7.21
C ASN A 142 11.58 -1.72 7.64
N PRO A 143 12.76 -1.15 7.95
CA PRO A 143 13.08 0.28 8.03
C PRO A 143 13.02 1.02 6.67
N LEU A 144 12.86 2.35 6.73
CA LEU A 144 12.73 3.20 5.54
C LEU A 144 13.87 3.00 4.54
N ALA A 145 13.53 3.05 3.25
CA ALA A 145 14.51 2.95 2.17
C ALA A 145 15.55 4.08 2.27
N THR A 146 16.82 3.74 2.05
CA THR A 146 17.95 4.67 2.15
C THR A 146 18.42 5.19 0.80
N SER A 147 18.21 4.43 -0.27
CA SER A 147 18.57 4.85 -1.62
C SER A 147 17.68 4.23 -2.69
N VAL A 148 17.53 4.96 -3.79
CA VAL A 148 16.77 4.55 -4.97
C VAL A 148 17.54 4.96 -6.22
N THR A 149 17.65 4.03 -7.16
CA THR A 149 18.40 4.20 -8.40
C THR A 149 17.56 3.78 -9.60
N TRP A 150 17.54 4.62 -10.63
CA TRP A 150 16.97 4.29 -11.93
C TRP A 150 18.09 4.05 -12.95
N GLN A 151 17.98 2.95 -13.68
CA GLN A 151 18.86 2.60 -14.79
C GLN A 151 18.05 2.37 -16.06
N LEU A 152 18.61 2.75 -17.20
CA LEU A 152 18.13 2.43 -18.54
C LEU A 152 19.21 1.60 -19.23
N ASN A 153 18.90 0.39 -19.65
CA ASN A 153 19.83 -0.53 -20.33
C ASN A 153 21.13 -0.77 -19.52
N GLY A 154 21.04 -0.77 -18.19
CA GLY A 154 22.16 -1.01 -17.27
C GLY A 154 23.01 0.21 -16.95
N THR A 155 22.77 1.36 -17.56
CA THR A 155 23.42 2.63 -17.20
C THR A 155 22.47 3.51 -16.39
N LEU A 156 23.01 4.38 -15.54
CA LEU A 156 22.17 5.34 -14.81
C LEU A 156 21.42 6.22 -15.81
N VAL A 157 20.14 6.48 -15.52
CA VAL A 157 19.33 7.37 -16.36
C VAL A 157 19.96 8.76 -16.38
N ASP A 158 20.29 9.24 -17.58
CA ASP A 158 20.81 10.58 -17.79
C ASP A 158 19.65 11.58 -17.90
N LEU A 159 19.48 12.41 -16.86
CA LEU A 159 18.44 13.43 -16.81
C LEU A 159 18.66 14.58 -17.81
N SER A 160 19.86 14.71 -18.40
CA SER A 160 20.20 15.81 -19.29
C SER A 160 19.88 15.53 -20.76
N THR A 161 19.99 14.28 -21.21
CA THR A 161 19.92 13.93 -22.65
C THR A 161 18.60 13.30 -23.10
N GLY A 162 17.67 13.01 -22.17
CA GLY A 162 16.35 12.41 -22.49
C GLY A 162 15.13 13.16 -21.94
N GLY A 163 15.30 14.33 -21.30
CA GLY A 163 14.16 15.05 -20.71
C GLY A 163 13.44 14.27 -19.60
N PHE A 164 14.14 13.32 -18.98
CA PHE A 164 13.65 12.53 -17.86
C PHE A 164 13.50 13.39 -16.61
N ILE A 165 12.46 13.10 -15.84
CA ILE A 165 12.19 13.70 -14.53
C ILE A 165 12.01 12.55 -13.53
N ILE A 166 12.81 12.56 -12.47
CA ILE A 166 12.64 11.62 -11.35
C ILE A 166 12.02 12.37 -10.18
N THR A 167 10.94 11.82 -9.64
CA THR A 167 10.32 12.30 -8.39
C THR A 167 10.35 11.21 -7.34
N ASN A 168 10.53 11.60 -6.08
CA ASN A 168 10.50 10.70 -4.93
C ASN A 168 9.76 11.40 -3.79
N ASP A 169 8.68 10.78 -3.29
CA ASP A 169 7.87 11.30 -2.18
C ASP A 169 8.09 10.53 -0.86
N GLY A 170 9.08 9.64 -0.81
CA GLY A 170 9.40 8.77 0.33
C GLY A 170 8.59 7.46 0.36
N ILE A 171 7.56 7.33 -0.46
CA ILE A 171 6.70 6.15 -0.58
C ILE A 171 6.82 5.55 -1.99
N ASN A 172 6.89 6.40 -3.01
CA ASN A 172 7.00 6.04 -4.41
C ASN A 172 8.11 6.84 -5.08
N THR A 173 8.83 6.20 -6.00
CA THR A 173 9.63 6.89 -7.00
C THR A 173 8.97 6.79 -8.35
N LYS A 174 9.05 7.85 -9.14
CA LYS A 174 8.59 7.88 -10.51
C LYS A 174 9.70 8.33 -11.44
N LEU A 175 9.79 7.69 -12.60
CA LEU A 175 10.57 8.14 -13.75
C LEU A 175 9.59 8.55 -14.85
N TYR A 176 9.66 9.82 -15.24
CA TYR A 176 8.73 10.41 -16.20
C TYR A 176 9.47 11.01 -17.40
N ALA A 177 8.89 10.89 -18.59
CA ALA A 177 9.29 11.64 -19.78
C ALA A 177 8.05 12.12 -20.53
N LYS A 178 7.98 13.41 -20.86
CA LYS A 178 6.76 14.04 -21.42
C LYS A 178 6.44 13.61 -22.86
N LYS A 179 7.48 13.41 -23.66
CA LYS A 179 7.39 13.04 -25.07
C LYS A 179 8.41 11.96 -25.35
N VAL A 180 7.91 10.73 -25.51
CA VAL A 180 8.74 9.56 -25.78
C VAL A 180 9.25 9.61 -27.22
N ASP A 181 10.53 9.28 -27.33
CA ASP A 181 11.30 9.11 -28.57
C ASP A 181 11.90 7.71 -28.54
N ARG A 182 11.74 6.95 -29.62
CA ARG A 182 12.20 5.55 -29.69
C ARG A 182 13.69 5.41 -29.44
N SER A 183 14.52 6.29 -29.98
CA SER A 183 15.98 6.19 -29.89
C SER A 183 16.53 6.49 -28.49
N LEU A 184 15.82 7.30 -27.72
CA LEU A 184 16.25 7.75 -26.38
C LEU A 184 15.57 6.99 -25.23
N HIS A 185 14.32 6.56 -25.43
CA HIS A 185 13.47 6.07 -24.34
C HIS A 185 13.09 4.59 -24.45
N GLU A 186 13.33 3.93 -25.59
CA GLU A 186 13.10 2.49 -25.71
C GLU A 186 14.18 1.71 -24.94
N GLY A 187 13.77 0.68 -24.20
CA GLY A 187 14.72 -0.19 -23.52
C GLY A 187 14.21 -0.78 -22.21
N SER A 188 15.16 -1.36 -21.49
CA SER A 188 14.93 -2.01 -20.20
C SER A 188 15.27 -1.04 -19.07
N TYR A 189 14.24 -0.56 -18.37
CA TYR A 189 14.40 0.25 -17.18
C TYR A 189 14.45 -0.64 -15.95
N GLN A 190 15.33 -0.30 -15.01
CA GLN A 190 15.40 -0.95 -13.71
C GLN A 190 15.41 0.09 -12.61
N CYS A 191 14.52 -0.13 -11.65
CA CYS A 191 14.39 0.68 -10.47
C CYS A 191 14.82 -0.17 -9.28
N THR A 192 15.87 0.25 -8.60
CA THR A 192 16.50 -0.49 -7.51
C THR A 192 16.40 0.31 -6.23
N VAL A 193 15.79 -0.29 -5.19
CA VAL A 193 15.58 0.30 -3.88
C VAL A 193 16.39 -0.50 -2.84
N THR A 194 17.12 0.23 -1.99
CA THR A 194 17.89 -0.37 -0.89
C THR A 194 17.31 0.09 0.44
N SER A 195 17.10 -0.86 1.36
CA SER A 195 16.64 -0.59 2.73
C SER A 195 17.52 -1.32 3.75
N PRO A 196 17.70 -0.78 4.97
CA PRO A 196 18.53 -1.42 6.00
C PRO A 196 18.03 -2.82 6.36
N GLY A 197 18.95 -3.77 6.51
CA GLY A 197 18.61 -5.16 6.85
C GLY A 197 18.09 -6.01 5.69
N TYR A 198 17.92 -5.42 4.49
CA TYR A 198 17.48 -6.12 3.29
C TYR A 198 18.45 -5.88 2.13
N GLY A 199 18.55 -6.87 1.24
CA GLY A 199 19.28 -6.71 -0.03
C GLY A 199 18.53 -5.78 -0.99
N PRO A 200 19.21 -5.28 -2.04
CA PRO A 200 18.58 -4.41 -3.04
C PRO A 200 17.39 -5.13 -3.69
N GLN A 201 16.23 -4.49 -3.67
CA GLN A 201 15.03 -4.94 -4.36
C GLN A 201 14.92 -4.18 -5.68
N SER A 202 14.52 -4.84 -6.77
CA SER A 202 14.48 -4.20 -8.07
C SER A 202 13.33 -4.67 -8.93
N LYS A 203 12.65 -3.70 -9.56
CA LYS A 203 11.59 -3.92 -10.55
C LYS A 203 12.08 -3.50 -11.92
N THR A 204 11.77 -4.32 -12.93
CA THR A 204 12.17 -4.07 -14.32
C THR A 204 10.95 -3.66 -15.15
N PHE A 205 11.12 -2.69 -16.04
CA PHE A 205 10.14 -2.30 -17.05
C PHE A 205 10.75 -2.47 -18.44
N GLN A 206 10.09 -3.24 -19.30
CA GLN A 206 10.45 -3.39 -20.70
C GLN A 206 9.60 -2.42 -21.52
N VAL A 207 10.19 -1.29 -21.89
CA VAL A 207 9.52 -0.23 -22.65
C VAL A 207 9.76 -0.46 -24.14
N THR A 208 8.68 -0.48 -24.92
CA THR A 208 8.71 -0.57 -26.39
C THR A 208 7.96 0.62 -26.98
N VAL A 209 8.56 1.30 -27.95
CA VAL A 209 8.00 2.51 -28.57
C VAL A 209 7.53 2.20 -29.99
N THR A 210 6.23 2.31 -30.21
CA THR A 210 5.58 2.11 -31.52
C THR A 210 5.43 3.42 -32.27
N ASP A 211 5.37 3.35 -33.60
CA ASP A 211 5.16 4.55 -34.40
C ASP A 211 3.80 5.16 -34.07
N LYS A 212 3.72 6.49 -34.09
CA LYS A 212 2.49 7.21 -33.82
C LYS A 212 1.36 6.76 -34.75
N THR A 213 0.23 6.35 -34.18
CA THR A 213 -0.94 6.03 -34.99
C THR A 213 -1.58 7.35 -35.45
N ILE A 214 -1.50 7.62 -36.76
CA ILE A 214 -2.23 8.74 -37.35
C ILE A 214 -3.72 8.37 -37.29
N LYS A 215 -4.45 8.91 -36.31
CA LYS A 215 -5.91 8.80 -36.22
C LYS A 215 -6.54 9.54 -37.39
N PHE A 216 -6.59 8.87 -38.54
CA PHE A 216 -7.18 9.42 -39.73
C PHE A 216 -8.68 9.68 -39.49
N PRO A 217 -9.19 10.88 -39.76
CA PRO A 217 -10.60 11.21 -39.54
C PRO A 217 -11.45 10.51 -40.60
N LEU A 218 -11.76 9.24 -40.33
CA LEU A 218 -12.46 8.36 -41.27
C LEU A 218 -13.84 8.91 -41.62
N MET A 219 -14.57 9.44 -40.64
CA MET A 219 -15.92 9.99 -40.83
C MET A 219 -15.93 11.25 -41.73
N PRO A 220 -15.13 12.31 -41.47
CA PRO A 220 -15.01 13.44 -42.39
C PRO A 220 -14.55 13.03 -43.79
N THR A 221 -13.61 12.08 -43.88
CA THR A 221 -13.08 11.65 -45.19
C THR A 221 -14.15 10.91 -46.00
N ILE A 222 -14.88 9.97 -45.37
CA ILE A 222 -15.99 9.26 -46.03
C ILE A 222 -17.07 10.26 -46.49
N ALA A 223 -17.46 11.19 -45.63
CA ALA A 223 -18.45 12.21 -45.98
C ALA A 223 -17.99 13.05 -47.19
N GLY A 224 -16.72 13.47 -47.20
CA GLY A 224 -16.12 14.18 -48.33
C GLY A 224 -16.17 13.36 -49.63
N VAL A 225 -15.78 12.09 -49.58
CA VAL A 225 -15.79 11.19 -50.74
C VAL A 225 -17.22 10.98 -51.27
N VAL A 226 -18.21 10.80 -50.39
CA VAL A 226 -19.62 10.62 -50.79
C VAL A 226 -20.16 11.88 -51.47
N VAL A 227 -19.86 13.07 -50.95
CA VAL A 227 -20.27 14.35 -51.56
C VAL A 227 -19.64 14.53 -52.94
N VAL A 228 -18.35 14.23 -53.10
CA VAL A 228 -17.66 14.29 -54.40
C VAL A 228 -18.27 13.28 -55.39
N ALA A 229 -18.57 12.07 -54.96
CA ALA A 229 -19.21 11.05 -55.80
C ALA A 229 -20.62 11.47 -56.26
N LEU A 230 -21.45 12.00 -55.35
CA LEU A 230 -22.80 12.46 -55.67
C LEU A 230 -22.79 13.67 -56.61
N THR A 231 -21.91 14.64 -56.36
CA THR A 231 -21.79 15.85 -57.20
C THR A 231 -21.29 15.52 -58.60
N THR A 232 -20.32 14.61 -58.73
CA THR A 232 -19.84 14.13 -60.04
C THR A 232 -20.92 13.35 -60.79
N LEU A 233 -21.66 12.45 -60.12
CA LEU A 233 -22.82 11.76 -60.71
C LEU A 233 -23.88 12.75 -61.23
N LEU A 234 -24.25 13.74 -60.41
CA LEU A 234 -25.22 14.77 -60.81
C LEU A 234 -24.71 15.60 -62.01
N ALA A 235 -23.42 15.94 -62.05
CA ALA A 235 -22.81 16.64 -63.17
C ALA A 235 -22.84 15.81 -64.46
N ILE A 236 -22.54 14.50 -64.38
CA ILE A 236 -22.62 13.57 -65.52
C ILE A 236 -24.06 13.46 -66.03
N VAL A 237 -25.03 13.23 -65.14
CA VAL A 237 -26.45 13.14 -65.50
C VAL A 237 -26.96 14.44 -66.13
N SER A 238 -26.55 15.59 -65.60
CA SER A 238 -26.89 16.90 -66.16
C SER A 238 -26.36 17.05 -67.59
N ARG A 239 -25.09 16.74 -67.82
CA ARG A 239 -24.49 16.78 -69.17
C ARG A 239 -25.12 15.79 -70.13
N TRP A 240 -25.44 14.58 -69.68
CA TRP A 240 -26.14 13.57 -70.49
C TRP A 240 -27.54 14.01 -70.91
N ARG A 241 -28.31 14.65 -70.01
CA ARG A 241 -29.63 15.20 -70.35
C ARG A 241 -29.55 16.33 -71.39
N VAL A 242 -28.48 17.11 -71.38
CA VAL A 242 -28.25 18.16 -72.39
C VAL A 242 -27.90 17.53 -73.74
N ILE A 243 -26.99 16.55 -73.76
CA ILE A 243 -26.62 15.84 -75.01
C ILE A 243 -27.82 15.10 -75.60
N ALA A 244 -28.61 14.41 -74.78
CA ALA A 244 -29.80 13.68 -75.22
C ALA A 244 -30.90 14.60 -75.81
N LYS A 245 -30.93 15.89 -75.45
CA LYS A 245 -31.85 16.87 -76.05
C LYS A 245 -31.39 17.36 -77.43
N CYS A 246 -30.10 17.25 -77.76
CA CYS A 246 -29.56 17.63 -79.07
C CYS A 246 -29.63 16.50 -80.11
N CYS A 247 -29.88 15.25 -79.68
CA CYS A 247 -30.04 14.08 -80.56
C CYS A 247 -31.51 13.78 -80.94
N LYS A 248 -32.38 14.79 -80.90
CA LYS A 248 -33.79 14.71 -81.28
C LYS A 248 -34.12 15.83 -82.26
#